data_AF-A0A292YIY8-F1
#
_entry.id   AF-A0A292YIY8-F1
#
_cell.length_a   1.000
_cell.length_b   1.000
_cell.length_c   1.000
_cell.angle_alpha   90.00
_cell.angle_beta   90.00
_cell.angle_gamma   90.00
#
_symmetry.space_group_name_H-M   'P 1'
#
loop_
_entity.id
_entity.type
_entity.pdbx_description
1 polymer ?
#
loop_
_entity_poly.entity_id
_entity_poly.type
_entity_poly.pdbx_seq_one_letter_code
_entity_poly.pdbx_strand_id
1 'polypeptide(L)'
;MDKVVDTIVDELIEEAAKLFPGPWEAMKRRGMQVFASHGGGWHFVLLLSKALKKAGLHAEIHLVGHSAGSIVLYTFLKQLLEGKGDFYPYLKGITCTLYAPACTVQQFEDAYVRAVDHYLLKRFFLYTLSDKLERSDASVPYYSKSILYLVSRGLEAQSGEKPIFGMEIYAKNSPALKRIMDSGKGAWVVADEESRPVCFDAGREVLELISLAKQHGGFSYDPATLNSTGKTIISRNWLPEPFQ
;
A
#
# COMPACT_ATOMS: atom_id res chain seq x y z
N MET A 1 32.95 10.89 -7.80
CA MET A 1 32.83 10.53 -9.23
C MET A 1 31.70 9.53 -9.40
N ASP A 2 31.58 8.57 -8.48
CA ASP A 2 30.57 7.50 -8.46
C ASP A 2 29.10 7.95 -8.55
N LYS A 3 28.64 8.89 -7.71
CA LYS A 3 27.23 9.35 -7.74
C LYS A 3 26.76 9.95 -9.07
N VAL A 4 27.66 10.59 -9.82
CA VAL A 4 27.32 11.17 -11.13
C VAL A 4 27.16 10.07 -12.18
N VAL A 5 28.02 9.05 -12.13
CA VAL A 5 27.93 7.88 -13.00
C VAL A 5 26.66 7.09 -12.68
N ASP A 6 26.35 6.87 -11.40
CA ASP A 6 25.12 6.20 -10.97
C ASP A 6 23.88 6.93 -11.46
N THR A 7 23.87 8.26 -11.38
CA THR A 7 22.74 9.08 -11.86
C THR A 7 22.54 8.91 -13.38
N ILE A 8 23.62 8.96 -14.16
CA ILE A 8 23.55 8.78 -15.62
C ILE A 8 23.08 7.37 -15.98
N VAL A 9 23.59 6.34 -15.29
CA VAL A 9 23.17 4.94 -15.49
C VAL A 9 21.70 4.77 -15.14
N ASP A 10 21.25 5.31 -14.01
CA ASP A 10 19.86 5.26 -13.60
C ASP A 10 18.93 5.92 -14.61
N GLU A 11 19.29 7.10 -15.13
CA GLU A 11 18.53 7.80 -16.16
C GLU A 11 18.44 6.99 -17.46
N LEU A 12 19.54 6.35 -17.88
CA LEU A 12 19.54 5.46 -19.04
C LEU A 12 18.65 4.24 -18.84
N ILE A 13 18.64 3.65 -17.64
CA ILE A 13 17.77 2.52 -17.28
C ILE A 13 16.30 2.97 -17.27
N GLU A 14 16.00 4.13 -16.70
CA GLU A 14 14.66 4.72 -16.67
C GLU A 14 14.14 4.97 -18.10
N GLU A 15 14.95 5.56 -18.99
CA GLU A 15 14.59 5.77 -20.40
C GLU A 15 14.40 4.45 -21.15
N ALA A 16 15.29 3.46 -20.94
CA ALA A 16 15.15 2.14 -21.54
C ALA A 16 13.86 1.43 -21.07
N ALA A 17 13.50 1.55 -19.79
CA ALA A 17 12.29 0.96 -19.24
C ALA A 17 11.00 1.50 -19.88
N LYS A 18 10.98 2.76 -20.33
CA LYS A 18 9.85 3.34 -21.08
C LYS A 18 9.57 2.60 -22.39
N LEU A 19 10.59 2.02 -23.02
CA LEU A 19 10.48 1.28 -24.28
C LEU A 19 9.95 -0.15 -24.09
N PHE A 20 10.01 -0.69 -22.86
CA PHE A 20 9.64 -2.07 -22.55
C PHE A 20 8.64 -2.19 -21.38
N PRO A 21 7.48 -1.50 -21.39
CA PRO A 21 6.55 -1.52 -20.27
C PRO A 21 5.71 -2.80 -20.20
N GLY A 22 5.79 -3.67 -21.22
CA GLY A 22 4.93 -4.85 -21.38
C GLY A 22 4.82 -5.74 -20.13
N PRO A 23 5.93 -6.11 -19.46
CA PRO A 23 5.87 -6.91 -18.23
C PRO A 23 5.12 -6.21 -17.10
N TRP A 24 5.36 -4.91 -16.90
CA TRP A 24 4.68 -4.10 -15.89
C TRP A 24 3.18 -3.97 -16.19
N GLU A 25 2.82 -3.64 -17.42
CA GLU A 25 1.42 -3.55 -17.86
C GLU A 25 0.68 -4.89 -17.72
N ALA A 26 1.35 -6.00 -18.05
CA ALA A 26 0.78 -7.33 -17.86
C ALA A 26 0.55 -7.65 -16.37
N MET A 27 1.51 -7.29 -15.50
CA MET A 27 1.39 -7.48 -14.05
C MET A 27 0.22 -6.63 -13.49
N LYS A 28 0.15 -5.33 -13.83
CA LYS A 28 -0.97 -4.46 -13.42
C LYS A 28 -2.31 -5.01 -13.88
N ARG A 29 -2.42 -5.39 -15.16
CA ARG A 29 -3.65 -5.94 -15.74
C ARG A 29 -4.10 -7.20 -14.99
N ARG A 30 -3.18 -8.12 -14.71
CA ARG A 30 -3.47 -9.34 -13.94
C ARG A 30 -3.90 -9.01 -12.52
N GLY A 31 -3.21 -8.08 -11.85
CA GLY A 31 -3.58 -7.63 -10.50
C GLY A 31 -4.99 -7.06 -10.45
N MET A 32 -5.35 -6.20 -11.41
CA MET A 32 -6.70 -5.64 -11.51
C MET A 32 -7.75 -6.71 -11.85
N GLN A 33 -7.40 -7.78 -12.56
CA GLN A 33 -8.33 -8.86 -12.90
C GLN A 33 -8.73 -9.72 -11.68
N VAL A 34 -7.92 -9.77 -10.62
CA VAL A 34 -8.19 -10.62 -9.43
C VAL A 34 -9.56 -10.34 -8.83
N PHE A 35 -9.87 -9.05 -8.64
CA PHE A 35 -11.12 -8.57 -8.05
C PHE A 35 -12.03 -7.86 -9.06
N ALA A 36 -11.81 -8.03 -10.36
CA ALA A 36 -12.80 -7.59 -11.35
C ALA A 36 -14.13 -8.37 -11.17
N SER A 37 -15.22 -7.90 -11.78
CA SER A 37 -16.56 -8.50 -11.61
C SER A 37 -16.65 -10.01 -11.94
N HIS A 38 -15.76 -10.50 -12.80
CA HIS A 38 -15.64 -11.92 -13.16
C HIS A 38 -14.35 -12.57 -12.63
N GLY A 39 -13.60 -11.87 -11.77
CA GLY A 39 -12.37 -12.33 -11.17
C GLY A 39 -12.61 -13.33 -10.05
N GLY A 40 -11.71 -14.31 -9.93
CA GLY A 40 -11.81 -15.36 -8.90
C GLY A 40 -11.79 -14.82 -7.47
N GLY A 41 -11.03 -13.75 -7.21
CA GLY A 41 -10.99 -13.10 -5.91
C GLY A 41 -12.33 -12.46 -5.55
N TRP A 42 -12.99 -11.81 -6.52
CA TRP A 42 -14.32 -11.26 -6.30
C TRP A 42 -15.37 -12.35 -6.08
N HIS A 43 -15.30 -13.44 -6.85
CA HIS A 43 -16.18 -14.59 -6.63
C HIS A 43 -16.02 -15.18 -5.22
N PHE A 44 -14.78 -15.32 -4.74
CA PHE A 44 -14.51 -15.76 -3.37
C PHE A 44 -15.15 -14.85 -2.33
N VAL A 45 -15.06 -13.52 -2.48
CA VAL A 45 -15.67 -12.54 -1.56
C VAL A 45 -17.19 -12.71 -1.51
N LEU A 46 -17.84 -12.92 -2.66
CA LEU A 46 -19.28 -13.17 -2.73
C LEU A 46 -19.69 -14.49 -2.05
N LEU A 47 -18.88 -15.54 -2.19
CA LEU A 47 -19.10 -16.82 -1.49
C LEU A 47 -18.92 -16.67 0.03
N LEU A 48 -17.87 -15.95 0.46
CA LEU A 48 -17.63 -15.63 1.86
C LEU A 48 -18.81 -14.87 2.47
N SER A 49 -19.34 -13.87 1.76
CA SER A 49 -20.55 -13.14 2.18
C SER A 49 -21.74 -14.06 2.43
N LYS A 50 -21.99 -15.01 1.52
CA LYS A 50 -23.10 -15.98 1.66
C LYS A 50 -22.87 -16.91 2.84
N ALA A 51 -21.63 -17.35 3.06
CA ALA A 51 -21.28 -18.20 4.19
C ALA A 51 -21.47 -17.48 5.53
N LEU A 52 -20.99 -16.24 5.65
CA LEU A 52 -21.18 -15.41 6.84
C LEU A 52 -22.66 -15.19 7.14
N LYS A 53 -23.46 -14.85 6.12
CA LYS A 53 -24.92 -14.73 6.23
C LYS A 53 -25.57 -16.01 6.76
N LYS A 54 -25.23 -17.17 6.17
CA LYS A 54 -25.78 -18.46 6.59
C LYS A 54 -25.41 -18.82 8.02
N ALA A 55 -24.21 -18.44 8.45
CA ALA A 55 -23.73 -18.69 9.80
C ALA A 55 -24.23 -17.66 10.84
N GLY A 56 -24.86 -16.56 10.43
CA GLY A 56 -25.23 -15.46 11.32
C GLY A 56 -24.01 -14.75 11.91
N LEU A 57 -22.87 -14.76 11.21
CA LEU A 57 -21.62 -14.18 11.67
C LEU A 57 -21.34 -12.86 10.95
N HIS A 58 -20.61 -11.99 11.65
CA HIS A 58 -20.04 -10.78 11.07
C HIS A 58 -18.51 -10.88 11.08
N ALA A 59 -17.86 -10.29 10.07
CA ALA A 59 -16.41 -10.29 9.91
C ALA A 59 -15.82 -8.88 10.00
N GLU A 60 -14.63 -8.79 10.57
CA GLU A 60 -13.71 -7.68 10.37
C GLU A 60 -12.71 -8.09 9.29
N ILE A 61 -12.42 -7.20 8.35
CA ILE A 61 -11.48 -7.47 7.25
C ILE A 61 -10.27 -6.55 7.41
N HIS A 62 -9.08 -7.15 7.37
CA HIS A 62 -7.82 -6.44 7.41
C HIS A 62 -7.09 -6.68 6.09
N LEU A 63 -7.00 -5.65 5.27
CA LEU A 63 -6.31 -5.70 3.99
C LEU A 63 -4.85 -5.31 4.19
N VAL A 64 -3.92 -6.11 3.67
CA VAL A 64 -2.50 -5.78 3.66
C VAL A 64 -2.00 -5.90 2.22
N GLY A 65 -1.36 -4.85 1.69
CA GLY A 65 -0.86 -4.83 0.33
C GLY A 65 0.54 -4.23 0.25
N HIS A 66 1.50 -5.01 -0.22
CA HIS A 66 2.86 -4.54 -0.53
C HIS A 66 3.02 -4.24 -2.01
N SER A 67 3.67 -3.13 -2.36
CA SER A 67 4.04 -2.83 -3.75
C SER A 67 2.82 -2.93 -4.68
N ALA A 68 2.87 -3.77 -5.71
CA ALA A 68 1.78 -4.05 -6.65
C ALA A 68 0.50 -4.62 -5.99
N GLY A 69 0.58 -5.12 -4.76
CA GLY A 69 -0.59 -5.51 -3.96
C GLY A 69 -1.57 -4.35 -3.76
N SER A 70 -1.11 -3.10 -3.78
CA SER A 70 -2.00 -1.95 -3.75
C SER A 70 -2.84 -1.80 -5.03
N ILE A 71 -2.40 -2.35 -6.16
CA ILE A 71 -3.17 -2.35 -7.41
C ILE A 71 -4.25 -3.44 -7.37
N VAL A 72 -3.96 -4.58 -6.74
CA VAL A 72 -4.93 -5.65 -6.47
C VAL A 72 -6.04 -5.11 -5.54
N LEU A 73 -5.65 -4.50 -4.42
CA LEU A 73 -6.58 -3.95 -3.44
C LEU A 73 -7.35 -2.73 -3.97
N TYR A 74 -6.78 -1.95 -4.90
CA TYR A 74 -7.49 -0.89 -5.62
C TYR A 74 -8.76 -1.43 -6.29
N THR A 75 -8.67 -2.54 -7.04
CA THR A 75 -9.85 -3.10 -7.69
C THR A 75 -10.84 -3.71 -6.69
N PHE A 76 -10.37 -4.32 -5.60
CA PHE A 76 -11.24 -4.80 -4.52
C PHE A 76 -12.10 -3.66 -3.94
N LEU A 77 -11.48 -2.54 -3.56
CA LEU A 77 -12.18 -1.38 -3.02
C LEU A 77 -13.13 -0.75 -4.04
N LYS A 78 -12.75 -0.72 -5.33
CA LYS A 78 -13.63 -0.23 -6.40
C LYS A 78 -14.91 -1.06 -6.53
N GLN A 79 -14.83 -2.40 -6.49
CA GLN A 79 -16.04 -3.24 -6.52
C GLN A 79 -16.96 -2.95 -5.34
N LEU A 80 -16.40 -2.80 -4.14
CA LEU A 80 -17.17 -2.50 -2.93
C LEU A 80 -17.85 -1.11 -3.00
N LEU A 81 -17.13 -0.10 -3.48
CA LEU A 81 -17.63 1.26 -3.65
C LEU A 81 -18.75 1.35 -4.71
N GLU A 82 -18.70 0.51 -5.74
CA GLU A 82 -19.70 0.45 -6.81
C GLU A 82 -20.99 -0.29 -6.40
N GLY A 83 -21.14 -0.66 -5.13
CA GLY A 83 -22.38 -1.23 -4.59
C GLY A 83 -22.67 -2.65 -5.09
N LYS A 84 -21.67 -3.33 -5.65
CA LYS A 84 -21.81 -4.73 -6.03
C LYS A 84 -21.68 -5.56 -4.75
N GLY A 85 -22.81 -6.05 -4.24
CA GLY A 85 -22.87 -7.08 -3.21
C GLY A 85 -23.60 -6.64 -1.94
N ASP A 86 -24.54 -7.48 -1.51
CA ASP A 86 -25.17 -7.48 -0.17
C ASP A 86 -24.18 -7.80 0.96
N PHE A 87 -22.94 -7.31 0.84
CA PHE A 87 -21.82 -7.64 1.70
C PHE A 87 -21.77 -6.77 2.95
N TYR A 88 -22.23 -5.52 2.83
CA TYR A 88 -22.25 -4.52 3.90
C TYR A 88 -22.95 -4.94 5.21
N PRO A 89 -24.03 -5.74 5.25
CA PRO A 89 -24.66 -6.12 6.52
C PRO A 89 -23.76 -6.99 7.41
N TYR A 90 -22.84 -7.74 6.80
CA TYR A 90 -22.04 -8.76 7.50
C TYR A 90 -20.61 -8.29 7.77
N LEU A 91 -20.25 -7.07 7.37
CA LEU A 91 -18.96 -6.46 7.67
C LEU A 91 -19.07 -5.50 8.85
N LYS A 92 -18.29 -5.75 9.89
CA LYS A 92 -18.12 -4.80 11.01
C LYS A 92 -17.25 -3.61 10.60
N GLY A 93 -16.27 -3.84 9.75
CA GLY A 93 -15.38 -2.80 9.24
C GLY A 93 -14.23 -3.38 8.43
N ILE A 94 -13.61 -2.50 7.64
CA ILE A 94 -12.40 -2.82 6.90
C ILE A 94 -11.28 -1.91 7.39
N THR A 95 -10.11 -2.47 7.65
CA THR A 95 -8.87 -1.72 7.81
C THR A 95 -7.94 -2.04 6.64
N CYS A 96 -7.09 -1.09 6.24
CA CYS A 96 -6.15 -1.30 5.16
C CYS A 96 -4.75 -0.81 5.57
N THR A 97 -3.76 -1.65 5.36
CA THR A 97 -2.35 -1.35 5.54
C THR A 97 -1.64 -1.51 4.20
N LEU A 98 -0.95 -0.47 3.75
CA LEU A 98 -0.15 -0.50 2.53
C LEU A 98 1.33 -0.34 2.86
N TYR A 99 2.15 -1.19 2.25
CA TYR A 99 3.60 -1.13 2.30
C TYR A 99 4.15 -0.70 0.94
N ALA A 100 4.86 0.42 0.89
CA ALA A 100 5.45 0.98 -0.32
C ALA A 100 4.55 0.80 -1.57
N PRO A 101 3.29 1.29 -1.53
CA PRO A 101 2.30 0.94 -2.55
C PRO A 101 2.70 1.45 -3.94
N ALA A 102 2.67 0.55 -4.94
CA ALA A 102 3.02 0.87 -6.32
C ALA A 102 1.83 1.40 -7.14
N CYS A 103 0.71 1.75 -6.48
CA CYS A 103 -0.42 2.37 -7.16
C CYS A 103 -0.12 3.84 -7.42
N THR A 104 -0.72 4.39 -8.47
CA THR A 104 -0.59 5.82 -8.75
C THR A 104 -1.33 6.64 -7.69
N VAL A 105 -0.96 7.91 -7.52
CA VAL A 105 -1.70 8.86 -6.66
C VAL A 105 -3.19 8.91 -7.07
N GLN A 106 -3.47 8.87 -8.37
CA GLN A 106 -4.84 8.81 -8.89
C GLN A 106 -5.58 7.54 -8.42
N GLN A 107 -4.98 6.36 -8.52
CA GLN A 107 -5.59 5.12 -8.02
C GLN A 107 -5.80 5.14 -6.50
N PHE A 108 -4.88 5.78 -5.75
CA PHE A 108 -5.07 5.99 -4.32
C PHE A 108 -6.33 6.81 -4.03
N GLU A 109 -6.52 7.93 -4.73
CA GLU A 109 -7.69 8.80 -4.58
C GLU A 109 -8.99 8.11 -5.03
N ASP A 110 -8.96 7.45 -6.18
CA ASP A 110 -10.14 6.83 -6.81
C ASP A 110 -10.73 5.65 -6.01
N ALA A 111 -9.97 5.05 -5.11
CA ALA A 111 -10.43 3.89 -4.34
C ALA A 111 -10.23 4.01 -2.83
N TYR A 112 -9.02 4.34 -2.36
CA TYR A 112 -8.69 4.29 -0.94
C TYR A 112 -9.27 5.49 -0.20
N VAL A 113 -9.04 6.71 -0.72
CA VAL A 113 -9.60 7.94 -0.16
C VAL A 113 -11.12 7.86 -0.18
N ARG A 114 -11.71 7.50 -1.33
CA ARG A 114 -13.16 7.30 -1.44
C ARG A 114 -13.68 6.26 -0.46
N ALA A 115 -12.99 5.15 -0.25
CA ALA A 115 -13.42 4.15 0.72
C ALA A 115 -13.38 4.66 2.17
N VAL A 116 -12.43 5.55 2.52
CA VAL A 116 -12.43 6.24 3.82
C VAL A 116 -13.61 7.23 3.93
N ASP A 117 -13.87 8.00 2.87
CA ASP A 117 -14.93 9.01 2.83
C ASP A 117 -16.33 8.37 2.91
N HIS A 118 -16.52 7.21 2.28
CA HIS A 118 -17.74 6.40 2.35
C HIS A 118 -17.82 5.52 3.62
N TYR A 119 -16.91 5.69 4.58
CA TYR A 119 -16.85 4.91 5.83
C TYR A 119 -16.70 3.39 5.65
N LEU A 120 -16.30 2.94 4.46
CA LEU A 120 -15.98 1.55 4.16
C LEU A 120 -14.64 1.16 4.81
N LEU A 121 -13.59 1.94 4.56
CA LEU A 121 -12.33 1.83 5.27
C LEU A 121 -12.40 2.63 6.58
N LYS A 122 -12.41 1.92 7.71
CA LYS A 122 -12.43 2.51 9.05
C LYS A 122 -11.07 3.07 9.45
N ARG A 123 -9.99 2.38 9.07
CA ARG A 123 -8.61 2.78 9.35
C ARG A 123 -7.71 2.52 8.14
N PHE A 124 -6.77 3.43 7.91
CA PHE A 124 -5.79 3.36 6.84
C PHE A 124 -4.38 3.57 7.37
N PHE A 125 -3.47 2.64 7.08
CA PHE A 125 -2.07 2.70 7.50
C PHE A 125 -1.16 2.66 6.30
N LEU A 126 -0.19 3.56 6.26
CA LEU A 126 0.79 3.65 5.19
C LEU A 126 2.20 3.47 5.77
N TYR A 127 3.00 2.64 5.11
CA TYR A 127 4.42 2.49 5.38
C TYR A 127 5.19 2.81 4.09
N THR A 128 6.12 3.76 4.15
CA THR A 128 6.98 4.13 3.03
C THR A 128 8.43 4.24 3.49
N LEU A 129 9.38 4.12 2.58
CA LEU A 129 10.73 4.59 2.84
C LEU A 129 10.76 6.12 2.75
N SER A 130 11.71 6.74 3.43
CA SER A 130 12.10 8.12 3.14
C SER A 130 12.73 8.22 1.76
N ASP A 131 12.68 9.40 1.14
CA ASP A 131 13.28 9.66 -0.16
C ASP A 131 14.79 9.38 -0.17
N LYS A 132 15.47 9.63 0.96
CA LYS A 132 16.88 9.30 1.13
C LYS A 132 17.13 7.81 0.98
N LEU A 133 16.32 6.99 1.67
CA LEU A 133 16.45 5.52 1.58
C LEU A 133 16.04 5.00 0.20
N GLU A 134 14.95 5.51 -0.38
CA GLU A 134 14.53 5.16 -1.75
C GLU A 134 15.64 5.42 -2.77
N ARG A 135 16.35 6.55 -2.67
CA ARG A 135 17.47 6.92 -3.57
C ARG A 135 18.76 6.14 -3.33
N SER A 136 18.80 5.29 -2.32
CA SER A 136 19.92 4.41 -1.98
C SER A 136 19.55 2.93 -1.99
N ASP A 137 18.32 2.60 -2.42
CA ASP A 137 17.80 1.25 -2.45
C ASP A 137 18.25 0.53 -3.72
N ALA A 138 19.41 -0.12 -3.65
CA ALA A 138 19.96 -0.92 -4.76
C ALA A 138 19.34 -2.34 -4.87
N SER A 139 18.06 -2.51 -4.53
CA SER A 139 17.36 -3.79 -4.64
C SER A 139 17.11 -4.24 -6.08
N VAL A 140 17.20 -3.32 -7.04
CA VAL A 140 17.15 -3.61 -8.47
C VAL A 140 18.58 -3.67 -9.02
N PRO A 141 19.01 -4.78 -9.65
CA PRO A 141 20.36 -4.89 -10.18
C PRO A 141 20.70 -3.74 -11.13
N TYR A 142 21.86 -3.12 -10.91
CA TYR A 142 22.40 -2.01 -11.71
C TYR A 142 21.61 -0.69 -11.63
N TYR A 143 20.59 -0.60 -10.77
CA TYR A 143 19.80 0.60 -10.56
C TYR A 143 19.90 1.01 -9.09
N SER A 144 20.27 2.27 -8.84
CA SER A 144 20.72 2.72 -7.52
C SER A 144 19.58 3.20 -6.62
N LYS A 145 18.37 3.28 -7.18
CA LYS A 145 17.14 3.72 -6.50
C LYS A 145 16.16 2.57 -6.38
N SER A 146 15.14 2.75 -5.53
CA SER A 146 14.07 1.79 -5.35
C SER A 146 13.36 1.45 -6.65
N ILE A 147 12.74 0.27 -6.72
CA ILE A 147 11.88 -0.09 -7.84
C ILE A 147 10.74 0.92 -8.07
N LEU A 148 10.29 1.67 -7.05
CA LEU A 148 9.24 2.68 -7.22
C LEU A 148 9.70 3.87 -8.06
N TYR A 149 10.98 4.26 -7.96
CA TYR A 149 11.56 5.24 -8.87
C TYR A 149 11.56 4.73 -10.31
N LEU A 150 11.93 3.46 -10.53
CA LEU A 150 11.88 2.85 -11.87
C LEU A 150 10.46 2.75 -12.42
N VAL A 151 9.49 2.45 -11.55
CA VAL A 151 8.06 2.45 -11.93
C VAL A 151 7.62 3.86 -12.31
N SER A 152 7.90 4.86 -11.46
CA SER A 152 7.47 6.24 -11.64
C SER A 152 8.05 6.91 -12.89
N ARG A 153 9.35 6.68 -13.15
CA ARG A 153 10.12 7.39 -14.18
C ARG A 153 10.39 6.59 -15.45
N GLY A 154 10.17 5.28 -15.40
CA GLY A 154 10.31 4.38 -16.53
C GLY A 154 9.00 3.71 -16.90
N LEU A 155 8.54 2.77 -16.08
CA LEU A 155 7.49 1.81 -16.47
C LEU A 155 6.08 2.42 -16.61
N GLU A 156 5.77 3.49 -15.88
CA GLU A 156 4.53 4.28 -16.00
C GLU A 156 4.73 5.59 -16.79
N ALA A 157 5.94 5.83 -17.30
CA ALA A 157 6.37 7.15 -17.74
C ALA A 157 6.33 7.36 -19.26
N GLN A 158 5.49 6.61 -19.99
CA GLN A 158 5.39 6.75 -21.46
C GLN A 158 5.00 8.17 -21.89
N SER A 159 4.28 8.89 -21.03
CA SER A 159 3.87 10.29 -21.24
C SER A 159 4.49 11.24 -20.20
N GLY A 160 5.62 10.87 -19.61
CA GLY A 160 6.28 11.61 -18.52
C GLY A 160 6.10 10.96 -17.15
N GLU A 161 6.91 11.40 -16.18
CA GLU A 161 6.95 10.85 -14.81
C GLU A 161 5.53 10.73 -14.22
N LYS A 162 5.20 9.53 -13.72
CA LYS A 162 3.91 9.25 -13.09
C LYS A 162 4.06 9.20 -11.58
N PRO A 163 3.35 10.05 -10.81
CA PRO A 163 3.39 9.99 -9.35
C PRO A 163 2.89 8.65 -8.79
N ILE A 164 3.78 7.97 -8.06
CA ILE A 164 3.49 6.70 -7.37
C ILE A 164 3.27 6.97 -5.89
N PHE A 165 2.11 6.56 -5.37
CA PHE A 165 1.66 6.94 -4.04
C PHE A 165 2.60 6.46 -2.91
N GLY A 166 3.29 5.34 -3.10
CA GLY A 166 4.21 4.77 -2.11
C GLY A 166 5.54 5.50 -1.94
N MET A 167 5.85 6.49 -2.78
CA MET A 167 7.07 7.29 -2.63
C MET A 167 6.79 8.50 -1.73
N GLU A 168 7.64 8.73 -0.72
CA GLU A 168 7.49 9.83 0.23
C GLU A 168 7.32 11.19 -0.47
N ILE A 169 8.05 11.42 -1.56
CA ILE A 169 8.01 12.68 -2.31
C ILE A 169 6.62 13.03 -2.83
N TYR A 170 5.77 12.04 -3.13
CA TYR A 170 4.38 12.27 -3.54
C TYR A 170 3.41 12.13 -2.38
N ALA A 171 3.62 11.15 -1.48
CA ALA A 171 2.78 10.95 -0.30
C ALA A 171 2.71 12.21 0.58
N LYS A 172 3.86 12.84 0.88
CA LYS A 172 3.94 14.05 1.72
C LYS A 172 3.15 15.24 1.17
N ASN A 173 2.99 15.27 -0.15
CA ASN A 173 2.32 16.34 -0.87
C ASN A 173 0.85 16.02 -1.16
N SER A 174 0.32 14.86 -0.74
CA SER A 174 -1.08 14.47 -0.95
C SER A 174 -1.99 15.15 0.07
N PRO A 175 -2.88 16.08 -0.34
CA PRO A 175 -3.84 16.69 0.59
C PRO A 175 -4.82 15.64 1.13
N ALA A 176 -5.15 14.62 0.33
CA ALA A 176 -6.03 13.55 0.74
C ALA A 176 -5.41 12.68 1.85
N LEU A 177 -4.14 12.32 1.73
CA LEU A 177 -3.43 11.61 2.81
C LEU A 177 -3.41 12.45 4.08
N LYS A 178 -3.06 13.74 3.98
CA LYS A 178 -3.05 14.65 5.13
C LYS A 178 -4.40 14.68 5.83
N ARG A 179 -5.51 14.80 5.10
CA ARG A 179 -6.87 14.77 5.69
C ARG A 179 -7.15 13.47 6.44
N ILE A 180 -6.74 12.31 5.90
CA ILE A 180 -6.93 11.02 6.58
C ILE A 180 -6.17 11.01 7.91
N MET A 181 -4.92 11.47 7.92
CA MET A 181 -4.10 11.55 9.14
C MET A 181 -4.71 12.52 10.16
N ASP A 182 -5.06 13.74 9.72
CA ASP A 182 -5.65 14.78 10.58
C ASP A 182 -6.98 14.33 11.20
N SER A 183 -7.73 13.45 10.52
CA SER A 183 -8.99 12.91 11.02
C SER A 183 -8.84 11.80 12.07
N GLY A 184 -7.61 11.37 12.38
CA GLY A 184 -7.35 10.25 13.28
C GLY A 184 -7.76 8.88 12.70
N LYS A 185 -8.10 8.81 11.41
CA LYS A 185 -8.48 7.56 10.72
C LYS A 185 -7.28 6.80 10.14
N GLY A 186 -6.06 7.25 10.40
CA GLY A 186 -4.88 6.56 9.91
C GLY A 186 -3.57 7.04 10.50
N ALA A 187 -2.51 6.32 10.18
CA ALA A 187 -1.14 6.71 10.48
C ALA A 187 -0.24 6.44 9.27
N TRP A 188 0.78 7.29 9.11
CA TRP A 188 1.80 7.15 8.08
C TRP A 188 3.16 7.01 8.75
N VAL A 189 3.75 5.82 8.61
CA VAL A 189 5.08 5.47 9.09
C VAL A 189 6.07 5.64 7.95
N VAL A 190 7.06 6.53 8.15
CA VAL A 190 8.19 6.68 7.24
C VAL A 190 9.38 5.96 7.86
N ALA A 191 9.90 4.95 7.17
CA ALA A 191 11.17 4.33 7.54
C ALA A 191 12.32 5.22 7.03
N ASP A 192 13.13 5.74 7.94
CA ASP A 192 14.29 6.57 7.68
C ASP A 192 15.50 6.04 8.49
N GLU A 193 16.55 6.85 8.69
CA GLU A 193 17.73 6.41 9.44
C GLU A 193 17.40 6.20 10.92
N GLU A 194 16.53 7.05 11.48
CA GLU A 194 16.10 7.04 12.86
C GLU A 194 14.94 6.07 13.14
N SER A 195 14.14 5.74 12.12
CA SER A 195 12.93 4.92 12.15
C SER A 195 12.03 5.24 13.36
N ARG A 196 11.68 6.52 13.53
CA ARG A 196 10.94 6.96 14.73
C ARG A 196 9.53 6.33 14.78
N PRO A 197 9.07 5.84 15.95
CA PRO A 197 7.70 5.38 16.10
C PRO A 197 6.67 6.48 15.85
N VAL A 198 5.56 6.09 15.22
CA VAL A 198 4.37 6.91 15.03
C VAL A 198 3.28 6.40 15.96
N CYS A 199 2.75 7.30 16.79
CA CYS A 199 1.65 6.99 17.70
C CYS A 199 0.31 7.02 16.96
N PHE A 200 -0.55 6.02 17.19
CA PHE A 200 -1.90 5.97 16.67
C PHE A 200 -2.89 5.59 17.77
N ASP A 201 -3.89 6.44 18.03
CA ASP A 201 -4.96 6.11 18.98
C ASP A 201 -5.93 5.09 18.36
N ALA A 202 -5.83 3.83 18.79
CA ALA A 202 -6.72 2.77 18.36
C ALA A 202 -8.00 2.69 19.20
N GLY A 203 -8.29 3.68 20.04
CA GLY A 203 -9.42 3.77 20.96
C GLY A 203 -9.25 2.92 22.23
N ARG A 204 -8.56 1.78 22.13
CA ARG A 204 -8.23 0.91 23.25
C ARG A 204 -6.90 1.29 23.90
N GLU A 205 -5.89 1.51 23.05
CA GLU A 205 -4.52 1.83 23.41
C GLU A 205 -3.96 2.78 22.35
N VAL A 206 -2.97 3.58 22.75
CA VAL A 206 -2.12 4.30 21.79
C VAL A 206 -1.08 3.32 21.28
N LEU A 207 -1.17 2.96 20.00
CA LEU A 207 -0.25 2.05 19.34
C LEU A 207 1.02 2.77 18.96
N GLU A 208 2.17 2.13 19.18
CA GLU A 208 3.44 2.58 18.63
C GLU A 208 3.78 1.77 17.37
N LEU A 209 3.69 2.45 16.23
CA LEU A 209 3.90 1.88 14.90
C LEU A 209 5.27 2.30 14.37
N ILE A 210 6.06 1.33 13.91
CA ILE A 210 7.44 1.53 13.48
C ILE A 210 7.77 0.58 12.32
N SER A 211 8.69 1.00 11.46
CA SER A 211 9.31 0.17 10.44
C SER A 211 10.81 0.40 10.43
N LEU A 212 11.57 -0.69 10.42
CA LEU A 212 13.03 -0.67 10.28
C LEU A 212 13.46 -1.05 8.85
N ALA A 213 12.52 -1.17 7.92
CA ALA A 213 12.80 -1.48 6.52
C ALA A 213 13.77 -0.45 5.93
N LYS A 214 14.82 -0.92 5.26
CA LYS A 214 15.83 -0.08 4.58
C LYS A 214 15.76 -0.15 3.06
N GLN A 215 14.90 -1.00 2.53
CA GLN A 215 14.73 -1.28 1.11
C GLN A 215 13.24 -1.55 0.82
N HIS A 216 12.83 -1.37 -0.43
CA HIS A 216 11.44 -1.50 -0.87
C HIS A 216 10.82 -2.85 -0.51
N GLY A 217 11.58 -3.94 -0.71
CA GLY A 217 11.15 -5.29 -0.34
C GLY A 217 11.08 -5.52 1.18
N GLY A 218 11.79 -4.70 1.96
CA GLY A 218 12.01 -4.86 3.40
C GLY A 218 10.73 -4.93 4.22
N PHE A 219 9.70 -4.16 3.86
CA PHE A 219 8.45 -4.13 4.63
C PHE A 219 7.76 -5.49 4.78
N SER A 220 7.95 -6.41 3.82
CA SER A 220 7.29 -7.72 3.81
C SER A 220 7.94 -8.74 4.75
N TYR A 221 9.13 -8.45 5.26
CA TYR A 221 9.87 -9.34 6.17
C TYR A 221 10.54 -8.61 7.34
N ASP A 222 10.47 -7.28 7.41
CA ASP A 222 10.91 -6.49 8.56
C ASP A 222 10.01 -6.79 9.77
N PRO A 223 10.53 -7.40 10.85
CA PRO A 223 9.73 -7.74 12.02
C PRO A 223 9.04 -6.53 12.64
N ALA A 224 9.68 -5.34 12.61
CA ALA A 224 9.08 -4.13 13.15
C ALA A 224 7.82 -3.71 12.37
N THR A 225 7.86 -3.75 11.04
CA THR A 225 6.72 -3.49 10.15
C THR A 225 5.59 -4.50 10.37
N LEU A 226 5.93 -5.80 10.39
CA LEU A 226 4.95 -6.87 10.54
C LEU A 226 4.28 -6.83 11.93
N ASN A 227 5.06 -6.62 12.98
CA ASN A 227 4.54 -6.43 14.34
C ASN A 227 3.65 -5.18 14.42
N SER A 228 4.06 -4.04 13.85
CA SER A 228 3.23 -2.84 13.82
C SER A 228 1.90 -3.07 13.09
N THR A 229 1.91 -3.89 12.04
CA THR A 229 0.67 -4.28 11.36
C THR A 229 -0.18 -5.25 12.19
N GLY A 230 0.44 -6.19 12.90
CA GLY A 230 -0.27 -7.03 13.87
C GLY A 230 -0.97 -6.17 14.93
N LYS A 231 -0.29 -5.15 15.47
CA LYS A 231 -0.85 -4.22 16.45
C LYS A 231 -2.07 -3.47 15.92
N THR A 232 -2.07 -3.04 14.65
CA THR A 232 -3.24 -2.35 14.05
C THR A 232 -4.42 -3.30 13.83
N ILE A 233 -4.16 -4.58 13.55
CA ILE A 233 -5.19 -5.62 13.41
C ILE A 233 -5.86 -5.88 14.76
N ILE A 234 -5.09 -6.14 15.81
CA ILE A 234 -5.65 -6.49 17.13
C ILE A 234 -5.97 -5.28 18.03
N SER A 235 -5.59 -4.08 17.58
CA SER A 235 -5.73 -2.81 18.33
C SER A 235 -5.09 -2.83 19.72
N ARG A 236 -3.87 -3.40 19.84
CA ARG A 236 -3.08 -3.47 21.09
C ARG A 236 -1.58 -3.45 20.79
N ASN A 237 -0.76 -2.99 21.74
CA ASN A 237 0.70 -3.04 21.63
C ASN A 237 1.28 -4.44 21.87
N TRP A 238 0.62 -5.25 22.72
CA TRP A 238 1.09 -6.60 23.04
C TRP A 238 0.63 -7.62 21.98
N LEU A 239 1.59 -8.33 21.40
CA LEU A 239 1.37 -9.45 20.48
C LEU A 239 1.72 -10.77 21.20
N PRO A 240 0.86 -11.81 21.15
CA PRO A 240 1.15 -13.11 21.77
C PRO A 240 2.44 -13.74 21.28
N GLU A 241 2.68 -13.67 19.96
CA GLU A 241 3.88 -14.17 19.30
C GLU A 241 4.34 -13.10 18.28
N PRO A 242 5.29 -12.22 18.65
CA PRO A 242 5.81 -11.22 17.73
C PRO A 242 6.74 -11.86 16.69
N PHE A 243 6.69 -11.35 15.45
CA PHE A 243 7.65 -11.65 14.40
C PHE A 243 9.08 -11.36 14.89
N GLN A 244 10.00 -12.26 14.54
CA GLN A 244 11.44 -12.21 14.88
C GLN A 244 12.27 -11.89 13.65
#